data_AF-A0A9P8FKF7-F1
#
_entry.id   AF-A0A9P8FKF7-F1
#
_cell.length_a   1.000
_cell.length_b   1.000
_cell.length_c   1.000
_cell.angle_alpha   90.00
_cell.angle_beta   90.00
_cell.angle_gamma   90.00
#
_symmetry.space_group_name_H-M   'P 1'
#
loop_
_entity.id
_entity.type
_entity.pdbx_description
1 polymer ?
#
loop_
_entity_poly.entity_id
_entity_poly.type
_entity_poly.pdbx_seq_one_letter_code
_entity_poly.pdbx_strand_id
1 'polypeptide(L)'
;LPDNCAADLQNQNPTVMQAYTGFVAYQSLYHAGCLLNSNTGSYCFSDAVTNASSPTDSYVYYLPLGISLPSTTSPSCSSCLRDTMSVFASTATNRSQPLSKVYGTAAAMIDLTCGADFVNASIPTVPSTGAASLISGSGVLGSIALLLSLITVLS
;
A
#
# COMPACT_ATOMS: atom_id res chain seq x y z
N LEU A 1 -14.12 -18.90 14.92
CA LEU A 1 -12.86 -19.06 14.14
C LEU A 1 -11.75 -19.79 14.89
N PRO A 2 -11.49 -19.53 16.20
CA PRO A 2 -10.33 -20.10 16.89
C PRO A 2 -10.27 -21.64 16.87
N ASP A 3 -11.38 -22.35 17.09
CA ASP A 3 -11.28 -23.79 17.37
C ASP A 3 -11.20 -24.69 16.13
N ASN A 4 -11.66 -24.20 14.97
CA ASN A 4 -11.71 -25.03 13.74
C ASN A 4 -10.57 -24.73 12.76
N CYS A 5 -10.05 -23.49 12.76
CA CYS A 5 -9.05 -23.05 11.78
C CYS A 5 -7.76 -22.56 12.43
N ALA A 6 -7.57 -22.72 13.75
CA ALA A 6 -6.37 -22.22 14.43
C ALA A 6 -5.08 -22.79 13.84
N ALA A 7 -5.02 -24.10 13.57
CA ALA A 7 -3.83 -24.72 12.99
C ALA A 7 -3.52 -24.15 11.60
N ASP A 8 -4.53 -24.02 10.73
CA ASP A 8 -4.36 -23.45 9.39
C ASP A 8 -4.02 -21.96 9.43
N LEU A 9 -4.55 -21.22 10.41
CA LEU A 9 -4.22 -19.81 10.62
C LEU A 9 -2.77 -19.66 11.10
N GLN A 10 -2.30 -20.53 12.01
CA GLN A 10 -0.91 -20.57 12.46
C GLN A 10 0.04 -20.95 11.32
N ASN A 11 -0.37 -21.88 10.46
CA ASN A 11 0.38 -22.30 9.28
C ASN A 11 0.25 -21.33 8.09
N GLN A 12 -0.44 -20.20 8.26
CA GLN A 12 -0.68 -19.19 7.23
C GLN A 12 -1.25 -19.78 5.93
N ASN A 13 -2.14 -20.76 6.04
CA ASN A 13 -2.81 -21.37 4.90
C ASN A 13 -3.49 -20.27 4.03
N PRO A 14 -3.20 -20.19 2.73
CA PRO A 14 -3.63 -19.06 1.90
C PRO A 14 -5.15 -18.88 1.84
N THR A 15 -5.91 -19.98 1.80
CA THR A 15 -7.38 -19.94 1.78
C THR A 15 -7.94 -19.38 3.10
N VAL A 16 -7.37 -19.81 4.23
CA VAL A 16 -7.78 -19.33 5.55
C VAL A 16 -7.38 -17.87 5.76
N MET A 17 -6.18 -17.48 5.32
CA MET A 17 -5.73 -16.09 5.38
C MET A 17 -6.57 -15.15 4.51
N GLN A 18 -7.01 -15.61 3.33
CA GLN A 18 -7.91 -14.85 2.47
C GLN A 18 -9.27 -14.66 3.14
N ALA A 19 -9.85 -15.72 3.71
CA ALA A 19 -11.11 -15.64 4.44
C ALA A 19 -11.01 -14.71 5.67
N TYR A 20 -9.95 -14.87 6.47
CA TYR A 20 -9.66 -14.00 7.61
C TYR A 20 -9.56 -12.53 7.20
N THR A 21 -8.83 -12.24 6.12
CA THR A 21 -8.69 -10.88 5.58
C THR A 21 -10.04 -10.31 5.14
N GLY A 22 -10.88 -11.10 4.48
CA GLY A 22 -12.24 -10.71 4.12
C GLY A 22 -13.10 -10.35 5.34
N PHE A 23 -13.04 -11.17 6.41
CA PHE A 23 -13.77 -10.89 7.64
C PHE A 23 -13.29 -9.63 8.36
N VAL A 24 -11.97 -9.41 8.44
CA VAL A 24 -11.39 -8.19 9.02
C VAL A 24 -11.76 -6.95 8.20
N ALA A 25 -11.77 -7.06 6.87
CA ALA A 25 -12.11 -5.96 5.97
C ALA A 25 -13.60 -5.60 5.97
N TYR A 26 -14.48 -6.56 6.30
CA TYR A 26 -15.92 -6.43 6.15
C TYR A 26 -16.50 -5.16 6.77
N GLN A 27 -16.14 -4.85 8.02
CA GLN A 27 -16.68 -3.67 8.70
C GLN A 27 -16.30 -2.36 7.98
N SER A 28 -15.06 -2.24 7.51
CA SER A 28 -14.60 -1.05 6.79
C SER A 28 -15.29 -0.91 5.44
N LEU A 29 -15.44 -2.02 4.71
CA LEU A 29 -16.14 -2.05 3.42
C LEU A 29 -17.63 -1.78 3.59
N TYR A 30 -18.25 -2.25 4.66
CA TYR A 30 -19.64 -1.96 4.97
C TYR A 30 -19.85 -0.46 5.21
N HIS A 31 -19.01 0.17 6.04
CA HIS A 31 -19.10 1.62 6.28
C HIS A 31 -18.85 2.44 5.01
N ALA A 32 -17.86 2.07 4.20
CA ALA A 32 -17.60 2.73 2.92
C ALA A 32 -18.75 2.52 1.91
N GLY A 33 -19.32 1.32 1.86
CA GLY A 33 -20.45 0.98 1.00
C GLY A 33 -21.74 1.73 1.34
N CYS A 34 -21.90 2.18 2.59
CA CYS A 34 -23.01 3.01 3.02
C CYS A 34 -22.82 4.51 2.75
N LEU A 35 -21.66 4.95 2.27
CA LEU A 35 -21.44 6.36 1.93
C LEU A 35 -22.30 6.76 0.73
N LEU A 36 -22.90 7.94 0.83
CA LEU A 36 -23.71 8.54 -0.24
C LEU A 36 -22.98 9.72 -0.85
N ASN A 37 -23.04 9.81 -2.17
CA ASN A 37 -22.62 10.99 -2.90
C ASN A 37 -23.62 12.12 -2.63
N SER A 38 -23.17 13.20 -1.99
CA SER A 38 -24.04 14.32 -1.63
C SER A 38 -24.63 15.07 -2.83
N ASN A 39 -24.05 14.92 -4.03
CA ASN A 39 -24.52 15.59 -5.24
C ASN A 39 -25.62 14.80 -5.97
N THR A 40 -25.51 13.46 -5.98
CA THR A 40 -26.41 12.58 -6.76
C THR A 40 -27.38 11.79 -5.90
N GLY A 41 -27.08 11.62 -4.61
CA GLY A 41 -27.82 10.73 -3.71
C GLY A 41 -27.53 9.23 -3.90
N SER A 42 -26.69 8.87 -4.86
CA SER A 42 -26.25 7.49 -5.10
C SER A 42 -25.23 7.02 -4.07
N TYR A 43 -25.06 5.71 -3.92
CA TYR A 43 -23.95 5.16 -3.13
C TYR A 43 -22.61 5.45 -3.82
N CYS A 44 -21.63 5.90 -3.03
CA CYS A 44 -20.28 6.18 -3.50
C CYS A 44 -19.62 4.97 -4.17
N PHE A 45 -19.90 3.76 -3.68
CA PHE A 45 -19.42 2.54 -4.31
C PHE A 45 -20.03 2.34 -5.70
N SER A 46 -21.34 2.56 -5.84
CA SER A 46 -22.04 2.45 -7.12
C SER A 46 -21.50 3.44 -8.14
N ASP A 47 -21.29 4.70 -7.74
CA ASP A 47 -20.68 5.72 -8.61
C ASP A 47 -19.26 5.29 -9.03
N ALA A 48 -18.46 4.77 -8.11
CA ALA A 48 -17.09 4.34 -8.40
C ALA A 48 -17.00 3.16 -9.37
N VAL A 49 -17.86 2.14 -9.23
CA VAL A 49 -17.82 0.95 -10.13
C VAL A 49 -18.48 1.20 -11.49
N THR A 50 -19.34 2.21 -11.59
CA THR A 50 -20.04 2.56 -12.85
C THR A 50 -19.37 3.72 -13.60
N ASN A 51 -18.35 4.36 -13.03
CA ASN A 51 -17.64 5.45 -13.68
C ASN A 51 -16.75 4.97 -14.84
N ALA A 52 -17.33 4.93 -16.05
CA ALA A 52 -16.62 4.56 -17.27
C ALA A 52 -15.47 5.53 -17.64
N SER A 53 -15.53 6.78 -17.20
CA SER A 53 -14.48 7.79 -17.46
C SER A 53 -13.27 7.61 -16.54
N SER A 54 -13.43 7.00 -15.37
CA SER A 54 -12.36 6.70 -14.43
C SER A 54 -12.51 5.30 -13.84
N PRO A 55 -12.16 4.25 -14.60
CA PRO A 55 -12.35 2.85 -14.17
C PRO A 55 -11.63 2.49 -12.87
N THR A 56 -10.59 3.25 -12.52
CA THR A 56 -9.79 3.04 -11.30
C THR A 56 -10.45 3.58 -10.03
N ASP A 57 -11.59 4.26 -10.12
CA ASP A 57 -12.33 4.75 -8.94
C ASP A 57 -12.70 3.63 -7.96
N SER A 58 -12.98 2.45 -8.50
CA SER A 58 -13.29 1.25 -7.70
C SER A 58 -12.10 0.67 -6.95
N TYR A 59 -10.86 0.98 -7.35
CA TYR A 59 -9.66 0.30 -6.83
C TYR A 59 -9.42 0.57 -5.34
N VAL A 60 -9.86 1.72 -4.85
CA VAL A 60 -9.75 2.09 -3.44
C VAL A 60 -10.46 1.08 -2.52
N TYR A 61 -11.53 0.42 -3.00
CA TYR A 61 -12.28 -0.57 -2.23
C TYR A 61 -11.54 -1.91 -2.06
N TYR A 62 -10.38 -2.09 -2.68
CA TYR A 62 -9.52 -3.24 -2.41
C TYR A 62 -8.51 -3.00 -1.26
N LEU A 63 -8.34 -1.75 -0.82
CA LEU A 63 -7.42 -1.41 0.26
C LEU A 63 -7.73 -2.14 1.58
N PRO A 64 -9.00 -2.29 2.03
CA PRO A 64 -9.28 -3.02 3.26
C PRO A 64 -8.82 -4.48 3.24
N LEU A 65 -8.70 -5.07 2.05
CA LEU A 65 -8.19 -6.43 1.84
C LEU A 65 -6.65 -6.49 1.82
N GLY A 66 -5.97 -5.37 2.07
CA GLY A 66 -4.50 -5.29 2.01
C GLY A 66 -3.93 -5.29 0.59
N ILE A 67 -4.75 -5.06 -0.42
CA ILE A 67 -4.31 -4.95 -1.82
C ILE A 67 -3.88 -3.51 -2.07
N SER A 68 -2.65 -3.31 -2.51
CA SER A 68 -2.12 -1.97 -2.81
C SER A 68 -2.75 -1.39 -4.08
N LEU A 69 -2.88 -0.07 -4.14
CA LEU A 69 -3.25 0.60 -5.38
C LEU A 69 -2.16 0.38 -6.45
N PRO A 70 -2.53 0.02 -7.68
CA PRO A 70 -1.60 0.06 -8.80
C PRO A 70 -1.04 1.47 -9.00
N SER A 71 0.23 1.60 -9.40
CA SER A 71 0.86 2.90 -9.66
C SER A 71 0.21 3.70 -10.79
N THR A 72 -0.63 3.06 -11.60
CA THR A 72 -1.41 3.66 -12.70
C THR A 72 -2.82 4.08 -12.27
N THR A 73 -3.13 4.05 -10.97
CA THR A 73 -4.45 4.48 -10.46
C THR A 73 -4.60 5.98 -10.69
N SER A 74 -5.66 6.38 -11.39
CA SER A 74 -5.97 7.78 -11.68
C SER A 74 -7.45 8.04 -11.37
N PRO A 75 -7.82 8.18 -10.10
CA PRO A 75 -9.22 8.31 -9.71
C PRO A 75 -9.76 9.72 -10.03
N SER A 76 -11.08 9.85 -10.02
CA SER A 76 -11.82 11.10 -10.32
C SER A 76 -11.72 12.19 -9.26
N CYS A 77 -10.99 11.97 -8.17
CA CYS A 77 -10.81 12.92 -7.06
C CYS A 77 -12.13 13.45 -6.48
N SER A 78 -13.16 12.61 -6.47
CA SER A 78 -14.50 12.96 -5.99
C SER A 78 -14.59 13.09 -4.47
N SER A 79 -15.65 13.73 -3.97
CA SER A 79 -15.96 13.72 -2.53
C SER A 79 -16.11 12.29 -2.00
N CYS A 80 -16.71 11.40 -2.80
CA CYS A 80 -16.82 9.98 -2.47
C CYS A 80 -15.47 9.31 -2.23
N LEU A 81 -14.45 9.61 -3.04
CA LEU A 81 -13.10 9.09 -2.82
C LEU A 81 -12.55 9.57 -1.47
N ARG A 82 -12.66 10.87 -1.19
CA ARG A 82 -12.19 11.47 0.05
C ARG A 82 -12.89 10.87 1.28
N ASP A 83 -14.21 10.75 1.23
CA ASP A 83 -15.01 10.24 2.34
C ASP A 83 -14.73 8.74 2.58
N THR A 84 -14.57 7.96 1.50
CA THR A 84 -14.15 6.55 1.57
C THR A 84 -12.78 6.41 2.22
N MET A 85 -11.81 7.23 1.80
CA MET A 85 -10.48 7.23 2.38
C MET A 85 -10.44 7.71 3.84
N SER A 86 -11.39 8.57 4.25
CA SER A 86 -11.57 8.97 5.64
C SER A 86 -12.04 7.79 6.52
N VAL A 87 -13.00 7.00 6.03
CA VAL A 87 -13.40 5.74 6.69
C VAL A 87 -12.20 4.82 6.83
N PHE A 88 -11.43 4.61 5.76
CA PHE A 88 -10.26 3.74 5.79
C PHE A 88 -9.14 4.27 6.68
N ALA A 89 -8.97 5.60 6.80
CA ALA A 89 -8.01 6.20 7.72
C ALA A 89 -8.26 5.75 9.17
N SER A 90 -9.53 5.80 9.58
CA SER A 90 -9.92 5.44 10.96
C SER A 90 -9.61 3.97 11.26
N THR A 91 -9.90 3.06 10.33
CA THR A 91 -9.64 1.62 10.50
C THR A 91 -8.15 1.31 10.47
N ALA A 92 -7.40 1.97 9.58
CA ALA A 92 -5.98 1.72 9.38
C ALA A 92 -5.10 2.08 10.59
N THR A 93 -5.67 2.76 11.61
CA THR A 93 -5.01 2.96 12.91
C THR A 93 -4.69 1.63 13.62
N ASN A 94 -5.50 0.59 13.39
CA ASN A 94 -5.23 -0.75 13.89
C ASN A 94 -4.16 -1.45 13.03
N ARG A 95 -2.92 -1.45 13.53
CA ARG A 95 -1.73 -1.99 12.85
C ARG A 95 -1.74 -3.50 12.63
N SER A 96 -2.64 -4.22 13.29
CA SER A 96 -2.80 -5.66 13.09
C SER A 96 -3.58 -5.99 11.81
N GLN A 97 -4.25 -5.00 11.20
CA GLN A 97 -5.10 -5.21 10.03
C GLN A 97 -4.34 -5.03 8.71
N PRO A 98 -4.70 -5.78 7.64
CA PRO A 98 -4.07 -5.66 6.33
C PRO A 98 -4.06 -4.25 5.75
N LEU A 99 -5.16 -3.51 5.93
CA LEU A 99 -5.31 -2.13 5.47
C LEU A 99 -4.20 -1.19 5.96
N SER A 100 -3.77 -1.33 7.21
CA SER A 100 -2.73 -0.47 7.81
C SER A 100 -1.38 -0.54 7.07
N LYS A 101 -1.13 -1.63 6.35
CA LYS A 101 0.11 -1.86 5.58
C LYS A 101 0.12 -1.12 4.25
N VAL A 102 -1.06 -0.84 3.69
CA VAL A 102 -1.21 -0.27 2.34
C VAL A 102 -1.79 1.14 2.33
N TYR A 103 -2.47 1.55 3.40
CA TYR A 103 -3.18 2.82 3.47
C TYR A 103 -2.28 4.04 3.22
N GLY A 104 -1.15 4.16 3.92
CA GLY A 104 -0.31 5.36 3.81
C GLY A 104 0.27 5.56 2.41
N THR A 105 0.71 4.49 1.75
CA THR A 105 1.17 4.54 0.35
C THR A 105 0.03 4.90 -0.60
N ALA A 106 -1.17 4.36 -0.37
CA ALA A 106 -2.34 4.69 -1.16
C ALA A 106 -2.78 6.15 -0.99
N ALA A 107 -2.78 6.66 0.24
CA ALA A 107 -3.09 8.05 0.56
C ALA A 107 -2.11 8.99 -0.16
N ALA A 108 -0.81 8.72 -0.07
CA ALA A 108 0.20 9.51 -0.78
C ALA A 108 0.02 9.49 -2.30
N MET A 109 -0.30 8.34 -2.90
CA MET A 109 -0.57 8.25 -4.35
C MET A 109 -1.83 9.05 -4.76
N ILE A 110 -2.87 9.02 -3.91
CA ILE A 110 -4.08 9.80 -4.13
C ILE A 110 -3.78 11.30 -4.01
N ASP A 111 -3.06 11.75 -2.99
CA ASP A 111 -2.69 13.16 -2.82
C ASP A 111 -1.82 13.67 -3.99
N LEU A 112 -0.91 12.84 -4.51
CA LEU A 112 -0.13 13.18 -5.70
C LEU A 112 -1.01 13.43 -6.95
N THR A 113 -2.13 12.73 -7.06
CA THR A 113 -3.05 12.85 -8.21
C THR A 113 -4.11 13.92 -8.00
N CYS A 114 -4.65 14.02 -6.79
CA CYS A 114 -5.83 14.81 -6.46
C CYS A 114 -5.53 16.15 -5.76
N GLY A 115 -4.25 16.40 -5.43
CA GLY A 115 -3.80 17.58 -4.71
C GLY A 115 -3.35 17.24 -3.29
N ALA A 116 -2.40 18.03 -2.79
CA ALA A 116 -1.88 17.86 -1.43
C ALA A 116 -3.01 17.90 -0.40
N ASP A 117 -2.90 17.04 0.62
CA ASP A 117 -3.85 16.92 1.73
C ASP A 117 -5.30 16.60 1.30
N PHE A 118 -5.48 16.01 0.11
CA PHE A 118 -6.80 15.59 -0.35
C PHE A 118 -7.39 14.50 0.56
N VAL A 119 -6.55 13.58 1.05
CA VAL A 119 -6.89 12.56 2.06
C VAL A 119 -5.93 12.59 3.25
N ASN A 120 -6.37 12.03 4.37
CA ASN A 120 -5.54 12.01 5.57
C ASN A 120 -4.40 10.98 5.47
N ALA A 121 -3.21 11.41 5.06
CA ALA A 121 -2.03 10.56 5.02
C ALA A 121 -1.41 10.24 6.41
N SER A 122 -1.95 10.77 7.51
CA SER A 122 -1.31 10.80 8.84
C SER A 122 -1.26 9.47 9.61
N ILE A 123 -1.29 8.32 8.92
CA ILE A 123 -0.97 7.06 9.59
C ILE A 123 0.53 6.87 9.46
N PRO A 124 1.31 6.87 10.56
CA PRO A 124 2.75 6.69 10.50
C PRO A 124 3.06 5.39 9.77
N THR A 125 3.46 5.45 8.50
CA THR A 125 3.88 4.27 7.77
C THR A 125 5.10 3.72 8.50
N VAL A 126 5.13 2.42 8.78
CA VAL A 126 6.41 1.80 9.12
C VAL A 126 7.23 1.95 7.84
N PRO A 127 8.38 2.64 7.86
CA PRO A 127 9.18 2.79 6.65
C PRO A 127 9.46 1.37 6.13
N SER A 128 9.05 1.13 4.89
CA SER A 128 9.49 -0.06 4.18
C SER A 128 11.01 0.03 4.13
N THR A 129 11.71 -0.79 4.91
CA THR A 129 13.13 -1.01 4.70
C THR A 129 13.24 -1.71 3.36
N GLY A 130 13.23 -0.94 2.28
CA GLY A 130 13.74 -1.40 1.01
C GLY A 130 15.14 -1.91 1.30
N ALA A 131 15.35 -3.22 1.13
CA ALA A 131 16.69 -3.76 1.09
C ALA A 131 17.37 -3.07 -0.10
N ALA A 132 18.06 -1.96 0.16
CA ALA A 132 19.08 -1.49 -0.72
C ALA A 132 20.13 -2.60 -0.71
N SER A 133 20.06 -3.48 -1.70
CA SER A 133 21.16 -4.36 -2.04
C SER A 133 22.36 -3.46 -2.29
N LEU A 134 23.22 -3.32 -1.27
CA LEU A 134 24.55 -2.77 -1.43
C LEU A 134 25.28 -3.75 -2.34
N ILE A 135 25.24 -3.50 -3.64
CA ILE A 135 26.19 -4.10 -4.57
C ILE A 135 27.55 -3.53 -4.13
N SER A 136 28.30 -4.34 -3.40
CA SER A 136 29.69 -4.11 -3.03
C SER A 136 30.54 -4.00 -4.29
N GLY A 137 30.57 -2.81 -4.89
CA GLY A 137 31.46 -2.44 -5.98
C GLY A 137 32.71 -1.77 -5.41
N SER A 138 33.73 -2.58 -5.13
CA SER A 138 35.05 -2.12 -4.68
C SER A 138 35.78 -1.35 -5.79
N GLY A 139 35.56 -0.03 -5.87
CA GLY A 139 36.31 0.89 -6.72
C GLY A 139 37.41 1.60 -5.92
N VAL A 140 38.57 0.96 -5.79
CA VAL A 140 39.77 1.52 -5.14
C VAL A 140 40.48 2.45 -6.14
N LEU A 141 40.40 3.77 -5.94
CA LEU A 141 41.34 4.73 -6.51
C LEU A 141 41.86 5.62 -5.39
N GLY A 142 43.02 5.26 -4.88
CA GLY A 142 43.76 6.06 -3.92
C GLY A 142 44.61 5.19 -3.02
N SER A 143 45.82 4.86 -3.45
CA SER A 143 47.02 4.86 -2.61
C SER A 143 48.26 4.53 -3.46
N ILE A 144 49.17 5.49 -3.45
CA ILE A 144 50.53 5.47 -3.98
C ILE A 144 51.38 4.50 -3.13
N ALA A 145 52.41 3.94 -3.76
CA ALA A 145 53.55 3.19 -3.22
C ALA A 145 53.41 1.66 -3.16
N LEU A 146 54.11 0.97 -4.08
CA LEU A 146 55.23 0.11 -3.71
C LEU A 146 56.01 -0.37 -4.96
N LEU A 147 57.29 0.03 -4.99
CA LEU A 147 58.47 -0.78 -5.36
C LEU A 147 58.63 -1.29 -6.80
N LEU A 148 59.42 -0.51 -7.54
CA LEU A 148 60.40 -1.01 -8.50
C LEU A 148 61.39 -1.96 -7.79
N SER A 149 61.24 -3.28 -7.96
CA SER A 149 62.34 -4.21 -7.69
C SER A 149 62.03 -5.62 -8.22
N LEU A 150 61.98 -5.80 -9.55
CA LEU A 150 62.20 -7.13 -10.16
C LEU A 150 62.55 -7.07 -11.66
N ILE A 151 63.52 -6.24 -12.08
CA ILE A 151 64.07 -6.27 -13.45
C ILE A 151 65.60 -6.42 -13.46
N THR A 152 66.22 -7.02 -12.44
CA THR A 152 67.65 -7.36 -12.49
C THR A 152 67.91 -8.78 -11.96
N VAL A 153 67.29 -9.77 -12.59
CA VAL A 153 67.79 -11.16 -12.59
C VAL A 153 67.90 -11.60 -14.06
N LEU A 154 68.74 -10.89 -14.82
CA LEU A 154 69.39 -11.39 -16.03
C LEU A 154 70.50 -10.43 -16.46
N SER A 155 71.64 -10.46 -15.75
CA SER A 155 73.02 -10.20 -16.22
C SER A 155 73.96 -10.14 -15.01
#